data_AF-A0A3P6NKH5-F1
#
_entry.id   AF-A0A3P6NKH5-F1
#
_cell.length_a   1.000
_cell.length_b   1.000
_cell.length_c   1.000
_cell.angle_alpha   90.00
_cell.angle_beta   90.00
_cell.angle_gamma   90.00
#
_symmetry.space_group_name_H-M   'P 1'
#
loop_
_entity.id
_entity.type
_entity.pdbx_description
1 polymer ?
#
loop_
_entity_poly.entity_id
_entity_poly.type
_entity_poly.pdbx_seq_one_letter_code
_entity_poly.pdbx_strand_id
1 'polypeptide(L)'
;MLESREAKLVEISRTNLSLQEVNEFLHAKLEEAGLPHELYAADLHSLTDEFTERLATTERKLQAIARERDQLRAQLLTANASTEQTIKRAFGEQEKALRARCARLESSLTEKETQLADLLAEGNRMAQEQLKTNNLIKTLRSKVKSLGLEKEKSSNNFTKAQSEIESLKSEIAALRENEKRLQESLNQLNRKNFKLEKDVDAVKNELDSSKEKAEALDRVRLELESKLSDSAVGLETAQRALSEAQTRTEAIRDVEEEQQSLRDEVSTLRTQLEETRVAAVRQKLDAEQRLHQVRQEVNHYREQLAESEARFESLGETATSVAKPLLQQIQTLQAKLADQAKASEATEQTDLKKRLEVAERSGRLFQERLNGAETAADALKEELALERAASSQMHDRLSQHNLQASTDKSHIEKLNAELASLHQRLITAEDACDTTSSALVAEREEVVGLRSELAQVKAELAQALAKTATTTTTASTSPRLLKRTNSRRSSGAQLLALTSQVSSTS
;
A
#
# COMPACT_ATOMS: atom_id res chain seq x y z
N MET A 1 278.81 -139.87 -28.30
CA MET A 1 277.68 -138.95 -28.57
C MET A 1 276.47 -139.68 -29.14
N LEU A 2 276.60 -140.49 -30.21
CA LEU A 2 275.48 -141.33 -30.68
C LEU A 2 275.00 -142.31 -29.59
N GLU A 3 275.92 -142.90 -28.81
CA GLU A 3 275.58 -143.96 -27.85
C GLU A 3 274.58 -143.47 -26.77
N SER A 4 274.64 -142.18 -26.41
CA SER A 4 273.70 -141.54 -25.48
C SER A 4 272.25 -141.59 -25.99
N ARG A 5 272.06 -141.51 -27.32
CA ARG A 5 270.75 -141.56 -27.97
C ARG A 5 270.28 -143.00 -28.19
N GLU A 6 271.18 -143.93 -28.51
CA GLU A 6 270.85 -145.36 -28.64
C GLU A 6 270.50 -146.00 -27.30
N ALA A 7 271.30 -145.76 -26.25
CA ALA A 7 271.03 -146.27 -24.90
C ALA A 7 269.65 -145.81 -24.41
N LYS A 8 269.28 -144.54 -24.64
CA LYS A 8 267.96 -143.99 -24.29
C LYS A 8 266.81 -144.63 -25.08
N LEU A 9 267.06 -145.03 -26.33
CA LEU A 9 266.06 -145.69 -27.18
C LEU A 9 265.84 -147.14 -26.73
N VAL A 10 266.91 -147.86 -26.34
CA VAL A 10 266.81 -149.19 -25.72
C VAL A 10 266.14 -149.12 -24.34
N GLU A 11 266.43 -148.08 -23.54
CA GLU A 11 265.78 -147.83 -22.23
C GLU A 11 264.27 -147.58 -22.39
N ILE A 12 263.86 -146.80 -23.39
CA ILE A 12 262.45 -146.59 -23.74
C ILE A 12 261.81 -147.87 -24.30
N SER A 13 262.49 -148.61 -25.17
CA SER A 13 261.99 -149.90 -25.66
C SER A 13 261.78 -150.90 -24.53
N ARG A 14 262.71 -150.98 -23.56
CA ARG A 14 262.63 -151.90 -22.42
C ARG A 14 261.56 -151.52 -21.41
N THR A 15 261.37 -150.22 -21.17
CA THR A 15 260.27 -149.74 -20.29
C THR A 15 258.91 -149.92 -20.95
N ASN A 16 258.80 -149.71 -22.28
CA ASN A 16 257.55 -149.97 -23.00
C ASN A 16 257.23 -151.47 -23.08
N LEU A 17 258.24 -152.34 -23.31
CA LEU A 17 258.04 -153.79 -23.27
C LEU A 17 257.64 -154.27 -21.88
N SER A 18 258.27 -153.76 -20.82
CA SER A 18 257.88 -154.05 -19.44
C SER A 18 256.47 -153.56 -19.10
N LEU A 19 256.04 -152.42 -19.66
CA LEU A 19 254.66 -151.94 -19.53
C LEU A 19 253.66 -152.78 -20.35
N GLN A 20 254.08 -153.40 -21.46
CA GLN A 20 253.26 -154.38 -22.18
C GLN A 20 253.15 -155.70 -21.40
N GLU A 21 254.27 -156.27 -20.94
CA GLU A 21 254.29 -157.47 -20.09
C GLU A 21 253.47 -157.29 -18.80
N VAL A 22 253.51 -156.09 -18.20
CA VAL A 22 252.68 -155.75 -17.03
C VAL A 22 251.20 -155.57 -17.40
N ASN A 23 250.86 -155.02 -18.57
CA ASN A 23 249.45 -154.98 -19.02
C ASN A 23 248.93 -156.39 -19.34
N GLU A 24 249.68 -157.23 -20.06
CA GLU A 24 249.29 -158.61 -20.33
C GLU A 24 249.16 -159.43 -19.04
N PHE A 25 250.07 -159.26 -18.07
CA PHE A 25 249.95 -159.88 -16.75
C PHE A 25 248.72 -159.38 -15.96
N LEU A 26 248.42 -158.07 -16.00
CA LEU A 26 247.23 -157.50 -15.34
C LEU A 26 245.92 -157.92 -16.02
N HIS A 27 245.91 -158.06 -17.35
CA HIS A 27 244.77 -158.61 -18.09
C HIS A 27 244.55 -160.09 -17.78
N ALA A 28 245.60 -160.92 -17.81
CA ALA A 28 245.51 -162.32 -17.41
C ALA A 28 245.05 -162.47 -15.94
N LYS A 29 245.51 -161.58 -15.05
CA LYS A 29 245.05 -161.51 -13.65
C LYS A 29 243.59 -161.09 -13.48
N LEU A 30 242.99 -160.41 -14.47
CA LEU A 30 241.57 -160.06 -14.47
C LEU A 30 240.70 -161.18 -15.05
N GLU A 31 241.16 -161.90 -16.08
CA GLU A 31 240.48 -163.13 -16.55
C GLU A 31 240.48 -164.22 -15.47
N GLU A 32 241.63 -164.50 -14.85
CA GLU A 32 241.77 -165.51 -13.78
C GLU A 32 240.97 -165.15 -12.51
N ALA A 33 240.56 -163.89 -12.36
CA ALA A 33 239.74 -163.39 -11.25
C ALA A 33 238.22 -163.37 -11.50
N GLY A 34 237.75 -163.71 -12.71
CA GLY A 34 236.32 -163.92 -13.01
C GLY A 34 235.42 -162.68 -12.88
N LEU A 35 235.96 -161.47 -13.07
CA LEU A 35 235.24 -160.19 -12.93
C LEU A 35 235.00 -159.53 -14.31
N PRO A 36 233.86 -159.82 -14.99
CA PRO A 36 233.56 -159.25 -16.31
C PRO A 36 233.29 -157.73 -16.22
N HIS A 37 234.03 -156.96 -17.03
CA HIS A 37 234.01 -155.50 -17.00
C HIS A 37 232.73 -154.86 -17.58
N GLU A 38 231.87 -155.65 -18.25
CA GLU A 38 230.75 -155.17 -19.05
C GLU A 38 229.53 -154.72 -18.22
N LEU A 39 229.34 -155.23 -17.00
CA LEU A 39 228.13 -154.99 -16.20
C LEU A 39 228.03 -153.55 -15.67
N TYR A 40 229.12 -152.98 -15.14
CA TYR A 40 229.07 -151.65 -14.52
C TYR A 40 228.94 -150.48 -15.50
N ALA A 41 229.35 -150.66 -16.76
CA ALA A 41 229.21 -149.64 -17.79
C ALA A 41 227.75 -149.49 -18.27
N ALA A 42 227.03 -150.61 -18.35
CA ALA A 42 225.62 -150.64 -18.75
C ALA A 42 224.70 -150.00 -17.69
N ASP A 43 224.86 -150.37 -16.42
CA ASP A 43 224.06 -149.82 -15.31
C ASP A 43 224.16 -148.30 -15.20
N LEU A 44 225.36 -147.73 -15.36
CA LEU A 44 225.56 -146.28 -15.24
C LEU A 44 224.95 -145.50 -16.42
N HIS A 45 224.96 -146.06 -17.63
CA HIS A 45 224.25 -145.48 -18.77
C HIS A 45 222.73 -145.56 -18.54
N SER A 46 222.21 -146.74 -18.18
CA SER A 46 220.79 -146.97 -17.90
C SER A 46 220.24 -146.01 -16.83
N LEU A 47 221.00 -145.76 -15.76
CA LEU A 47 220.63 -144.79 -14.71
C LEU A 47 220.66 -143.33 -15.22
N THR A 48 221.61 -142.99 -16.10
CA THR A 48 221.70 -141.65 -16.71
C THR A 48 220.55 -141.40 -17.67
N ASP A 49 220.16 -142.40 -18.44
CA ASP A 49 219.00 -142.37 -19.33
C ASP A 49 217.69 -142.31 -18.52
N GLU A 50 217.53 -143.08 -17.44
CA GLU A 50 216.36 -142.96 -16.53
C GLU A 50 216.24 -141.55 -15.96
N PHE A 51 217.32 -140.99 -15.43
CA PHE A 51 217.30 -139.61 -14.90
C PHE A 51 216.98 -138.59 -16.00
N THR A 52 217.49 -138.77 -17.21
CA THR A 52 217.22 -137.87 -18.34
C THR A 52 215.77 -137.96 -18.83
N GLU A 53 215.21 -139.17 -18.96
CA GLU A 53 213.78 -139.34 -19.25
C GLU A 53 212.90 -138.81 -18.12
N ARG A 54 213.29 -139.02 -16.85
CA ARG A 54 212.58 -138.52 -15.68
C ARG A 54 212.60 -136.99 -15.60
N LEU A 55 213.70 -136.35 -15.98
CA LEU A 55 213.77 -134.89 -16.12
C LEU A 55 212.87 -134.43 -17.28
N ALA A 56 213.00 -135.04 -18.46
CA ALA A 56 212.21 -134.69 -19.64
C ALA A 56 210.70 -134.93 -19.44
N THR A 57 210.29 -135.94 -18.67
CA THR A 57 208.88 -136.20 -18.34
C THR A 57 208.35 -135.26 -17.24
N THR A 58 209.17 -134.87 -16.26
CA THR A 58 208.78 -133.84 -15.28
C THR A 58 208.71 -132.45 -15.90
N GLU A 59 209.61 -132.11 -16.84
CA GLU A 59 209.52 -130.87 -17.61
C GLU A 59 208.30 -130.88 -18.54
N ARG A 60 208.05 -131.97 -19.28
CA ARG A 60 206.80 -132.13 -20.08
C ARG A 60 205.55 -131.97 -19.22
N LYS A 61 205.53 -132.49 -17.99
CA LYS A 61 204.44 -132.27 -17.01
C LYS A 61 204.34 -130.82 -16.56
N LEU A 62 205.45 -130.15 -16.27
CA LEU A 62 205.46 -128.71 -15.92
C LEU A 62 204.99 -127.82 -17.07
N GLN A 63 205.40 -128.11 -18.31
CA GLN A 63 204.90 -127.42 -19.50
C GLN A 63 203.40 -127.68 -19.72
N ALA A 64 202.91 -128.91 -19.48
CA ALA A 64 201.49 -129.22 -19.54
C ALA A 64 200.70 -128.44 -18.47
N ILE A 65 201.14 -128.46 -17.21
CA ILE A 65 200.52 -127.72 -16.09
C ILE A 65 200.56 -126.20 -16.34
N ALA A 66 201.63 -125.66 -16.94
CA ALA A 66 201.71 -124.25 -17.31
C ALA A 66 200.69 -123.88 -18.40
N ARG A 67 200.55 -124.71 -19.44
CA ARG A 67 199.54 -124.53 -20.50
C ARG A 67 198.12 -124.65 -19.93
N GLU A 68 197.87 -125.64 -19.08
CA GLU A 68 196.59 -125.87 -18.41
C GLU A 68 196.23 -124.69 -17.50
N ARG A 69 197.16 -124.21 -16.66
CA ARG A 69 196.99 -123.00 -15.83
C ARG A 69 196.60 -121.78 -16.67
N ASP A 70 197.27 -121.55 -17.78
CA ASP A 70 197.03 -120.35 -18.58
C ASP A 70 195.77 -120.48 -19.46
N GLN A 71 195.41 -121.71 -19.86
CA GLN A 71 194.11 -122.05 -20.44
C GLN A 71 192.97 -121.84 -19.44
N LEU A 72 193.13 -122.30 -18.19
CA LEU A 72 192.18 -122.07 -17.09
C LEU A 72 192.05 -120.58 -16.75
N ARG A 73 193.14 -119.80 -16.79
CA ARG A 73 193.09 -118.34 -16.64
C ARG A 73 192.33 -117.67 -17.78
N ALA A 74 192.53 -118.09 -19.03
CA ALA A 74 191.77 -117.59 -20.18
C ALA A 74 190.27 -117.95 -20.07
N GLN A 75 189.95 -119.16 -19.60
CA GLN A 75 188.58 -119.58 -19.29
C GLN A 75 187.97 -118.75 -18.15
N LEU A 76 188.72 -118.45 -17.07
CA LEU A 76 188.25 -117.60 -15.98
C LEU A 76 188.00 -116.15 -16.43
N LEU A 77 188.89 -115.58 -17.25
CA LEU A 77 188.71 -114.22 -17.79
C LEU A 77 187.49 -114.14 -18.73
N THR A 78 187.28 -115.15 -19.58
CA THR A 78 186.10 -115.21 -20.47
C THR A 78 184.80 -115.51 -19.71
N ALA A 79 184.83 -116.34 -18.67
CA ALA A 79 183.72 -116.56 -17.76
C ALA A 79 183.35 -115.28 -16.98
N ASN A 80 184.34 -114.55 -16.45
CA ASN A 80 184.10 -113.30 -15.74
C ASN A 80 183.57 -112.20 -16.69
N ALA A 81 184.13 -112.04 -17.88
CA ALA A 81 183.64 -111.08 -18.86
C ALA A 81 182.22 -111.39 -19.36
N SER A 82 181.90 -112.68 -19.57
CA SER A 82 180.55 -113.09 -20.00
C SER A 82 179.51 -112.99 -18.89
N THR A 83 179.86 -113.31 -17.64
CA THR A 83 178.97 -113.11 -16.48
C THR A 83 178.75 -111.61 -16.20
N GLU A 84 179.79 -110.78 -16.22
CA GLU A 84 179.66 -109.33 -16.07
C GLU A 84 178.79 -108.72 -17.19
N GLN A 85 178.98 -109.13 -18.44
CA GLN A 85 178.16 -108.69 -19.56
C GLN A 85 176.70 -109.18 -19.43
N THR A 86 176.48 -110.39 -18.91
CA THR A 86 175.12 -110.93 -18.67
C THR A 86 174.41 -110.17 -17.54
N ILE A 87 175.11 -109.87 -16.45
CA ILE A 87 174.61 -109.05 -15.34
C ILE A 87 174.26 -107.64 -15.84
N LYS A 88 175.15 -107.01 -16.62
CA LYS A 88 174.90 -105.68 -17.23
C LYS A 88 173.70 -105.67 -18.18
N ARG A 89 173.50 -106.74 -18.98
CA ARG A 89 172.29 -106.90 -19.81
C ARG A 89 171.04 -107.04 -18.94
N ALA A 90 171.04 -107.95 -17.97
CA ALA A 90 169.89 -108.22 -17.11
C ALA A 90 169.44 -106.97 -16.33
N PHE A 91 170.37 -106.23 -15.72
CA PHE A 91 170.05 -104.95 -15.07
C PHE A 91 169.54 -103.89 -16.07
N GLY A 92 170.17 -103.76 -17.24
CA GLY A 92 169.73 -102.81 -18.27
C GLY A 92 168.35 -103.14 -18.86
N GLU A 93 167.99 -104.41 -18.96
CA GLU A 93 166.67 -104.90 -19.38
C GLU A 93 165.63 -104.70 -18.29
N GLN A 94 165.95 -105.02 -17.03
CA GLN A 94 165.09 -104.76 -15.88
C GLN A 94 164.81 -103.25 -15.71
N GLU A 95 165.83 -102.41 -15.84
CA GLU A 95 165.70 -100.95 -15.73
C GLU A 95 164.89 -100.35 -16.89
N LYS A 96 165.04 -100.87 -18.12
CA LYS A 96 164.15 -100.54 -19.25
C LYS A 96 162.71 -100.97 -18.99
N ALA A 97 162.50 -102.18 -18.48
CA ALA A 97 161.17 -102.69 -18.16
C ALA A 97 160.49 -101.89 -17.03
N LEU A 98 161.27 -101.44 -16.03
CA LEU A 98 160.80 -100.55 -14.97
C LEU A 98 160.44 -99.17 -15.51
N ARG A 99 161.31 -98.51 -16.29
CA ARG A 99 160.98 -97.22 -16.96
C ARG A 99 159.71 -97.35 -17.82
N ALA A 100 159.60 -98.41 -18.62
CA ALA A 100 158.44 -98.69 -19.45
C ALA A 100 157.18 -99.06 -18.63
N ARG A 101 157.31 -99.46 -17.36
CA ARG A 101 156.19 -99.62 -16.42
C ARG A 101 155.80 -98.27 -15.81
N CYS A 102 156.76 -97.45 -15.37
CA CYS A 102 156.50 -96.11 -14.84
C CYS A 102 155.81 -95.23 -15.87
N ALA A 103 156.35 -95.13 -17.10
CA ALA A 103 155.74 -94.34 -18.17
C ALA A 103 154.30 -94.78 -18.53
N ARG A 104 153.99 -96.09 -18.43
CA ARG A 104 152.61 -96.59 -18.60
C ARG A 104 151.71 -96.26 -17.42
N LEU A 105 152.22 -96.26 -16.19
CA LEU A 105 151.47 -95.84 -15.00
C LEU A 105 151.25 -94.31 -14.99
N GLU A 106 152.22 -93.52 -15.39
CA GLU A 106 152.13 -92.05 -15.56
C GLU A 106 151.13 -91.70 -16.67
N SER A 107 151.18 -92.38 -17.83
CA SER A 107 150.19 -92.23 -18.89
C SER A 107 148.79 -92.67 -18.46
N SER A 108 148.67 -93.73 -17.64
CA SER A 108 147.38 -94.17 -17.11
C SER A 108 146.86 -93.28 -15.98
N LEU A 109 147.74 -92.61 -15.24
CA LEU A 109 147.37 -91.66 -14.19
C LEU A 109 146.83 -90.38 -14.83
N THR A 110 147.54 -89.81 -15.79
CA THR A 110 147.11 -88.60 -16.53
C THR A 110 145.81 -88.83 -17.33
N GLU A 111 145.60 -90.04 -17.88
CA GLU A 111 144.31 -90.44 -18.49
C GLU A 111 143.16 -90.49 -17.45
N LYS A 112 143.45 -90.91 -16.22
CA LYS A 112 142.45 -90.98 -15.14
C LYS A 112 142.20 -89.62 -14.49
N GLU A 113 143.22 -88.76 -14.38
CA GLU A 113 143.10 -87.37 -13.93
C GLU A 113 142.28 -86.53 -14.92
N THR A 114 142.49 -86.70 -16.23
CA THR A 114 141.64 -86.05 -17.26
C THR A 114 140.20 -86.56 -17.21
N GLN A 115 139.98 -87.88 -17.11
CA GLN A 115 138.62 -88.43 -16.93
C GLN A 115 137.92 -87.93 -15.65
N LEU A 116 138.66 -87.74 -14.55
CA LEU A 116 138.13 -87.13 -13.33
C LEU A 116 137.81 -85.64 -13.53
N ALA A 117 138.66 -84.88 -14.23
CA ALA A 117 138.41 -83.49 -14.55
C ALA A 117 137.17 -83.31 -15.43
N ASP A 118 137.01 -84.14 -16.47
CA ASP A 118 135.85 -84.13 -17.36
C ASP A 118 134.55 -84.50 -16.62
N LEU A 119 134.59 -85.53 -15.76
CA LEU A 119 133.43 -85.92 -14.93
C LEU A 119 133.05 -84.83 -13.92
N LEU A 120 134.03 -84.11 -13.36
CA LEU A 120 133.77 -82.96 -12.47
C LEU A 120 133.23 -81.76 -13.25
N ALA A 121 133.73 -81.49 -14.46
CA ALA A 121 133.21 -80.43 -15.32
C ALA A 121 131.75 -80.72 -15.74
N GLU A 122 131.46 -81.95 -16.15
CA GLU A 122 130.12 -82.41 -16.51
C GLU A 122 129.18 -82.41 -15.31
N GLY A 123 129.63 -82.88 -14.14
CA GLY A 123 128.85 -82.81 -12.90
C GLY A 123 128.49 -81.37 -12.51
N ASN A 124 129.42 -80.42 -12.66
CA ASN A 124 129.17 -78.99 -12.47
C ASN A 124 128.20 -78.43 -13.52
N ARG A 125 128.32 -78.83 -14.79
CA ARG A 125 127.38 -78.43 -15.88
C ARG A 125 125.96 -78.91 -15.57
N MET A 126 125.81 -80.19 -15.22
CA MET A 126 124.54 -80.80 -14.81
C MET A 126 123.94 -80.09 -13.58
N ALA A 127 124.74 -79.79 -12.55
CA ALA A 127 124.27 -79.07 -11.37
C ALA A 127 123.75 -77.66 -11.70
N GLN A 128 124.44 -76.93 -12.59
CA GLN A 128 123.96 -75.63 -13.07
C GLN A 128 122.67 -75.75 -13.89
N GLU A 129 122.53 -76.78 -14.73
CA GLU A 129 121.32 -77.02 -15.52
C GLU A 129 120.13 -77.46 -14.67
N GLN A 130 120.36 -78.28 -13.64
CA GLN A 130 119.36 -78.58 -12.61
C GLN A 130 118.91 -77.33 -11.84
N LEU A 131 119.84 -76.42 -11.49
CA LEU A 131 119.50 -75.15 -10.84
C LEU A 131 118.70 -74.22 -11.77
N LYS A 132 119.11 -74.08 -13.03
CA LYS A 132 118.41 -73.30 -14.06
C LYS A 132 116.98 -73.82 -14.28
N THR A 133 116.82 -75.14 -14.44
CA THR A 133 115.50 -75.77 -14.63
C THR A 133 114.63 -75.72 -13.38
N ASN A 134 115.19 -75.89 -12.18
CA ASN A 134 114.44 -75.74 -10.92
C ASN A 134 113.89 -74.32 -10.73
N ASN A 135 114.69 -73.30 -11.05
CA ASN A 135 114.26 -71.91 -11.01
C ASN A 135 113.21 -71.59 -12.09
N LEU A 136 113.36 -72.13 -13.31
CA LEU A 136 112.32 -72.03 -14.34
C LEU A 136 111.00 -72.68 -13.89
N ILE A 137 111.04 -73.86 -13.27
CA ILE A 137 109.87 -74.55 -12.73
C ILE A 137 109.19 -73.73 -11.63
N LYS A 138 109.95 -73.06 -10.75
CA LYS A 138 109.38 -72.13 -9.74
C LYS A 138 108.64 -70.96 -10.39
N THR A 139 109.25 -70.32 -11.39
CA THR A 139 108.65 -69.19 -12.13
C THR A 139 107.43 -69.61 -12.97
N LEU A 140 107.45 -70.81 -13.55
CA LEU A 140 106.28 -71.36 -14.25
C LEU A 140 105.14 -71.68 -13.27
N ARG A 141 105.44 -72.25 -12.09
CA ARG A 141 104.44 -72.52 -11.04
C ARG A 141 103.80 -71.24 -10.51
N SER A 142 104.57 -70.17 -10.28
CA SER A 142 104.00 -68.89 -9.83
C SER A 142 103.15 -68.24 -10.93
N LYS A 143 103.59 -68.27 -12.20
CA LYS A 143 102.82 -67.75 -13.35
C LYS A 143 101.53 -68.56 -13.60
N VAL A 144 101.56 -69.88 -13.44
CA VAL A 144 100.34 -70.72 -13.50
C VAL A 144 99.38 -70.37 -12.37
N LYS A 145 99.88 -70.13 -11.14
CA LYS A 145 99.03 -69.69 -10.02
C LYS A 145 98.40 -68.31 -10.26
N SER A 146 99.16 -67.33 -10.78
CA SER A 146 98.62 -65.99 -11.07
C SER A 146 97.59 -66.03 -12.20
N LEU A 147 97.86 -66.76 -13.28
CA LEU A 147 96.92 -66.95 -14.39
C LEU A 147 95.66 -67.72 -13.94
N GLY A 148 95.78 -68.64 -12.98
CA GLY A 148 94.62 -69.29 -12.35
C GLY A 148 93.69 -68.30 -11.65
N LEU A 149 94.24 -67.45 -10.79
CA LEU A 149 93.49 -66.40 -10.07
C LEU A 149 92.92 -65.35 -11.03
N GLU A 150 93.65 -64.99 -12.08
CA GLU A 150 93.20 -64.05 -13.11
C GLU A 150 92.08 -64.62 -13.98
N LYS A 151 92.16 -65.91 -14.34
CA LYS A 151 91.07 -66.65 -15.01
C LYS A 151 89.84 -66.74 -14.11
N GLU A 152 90.00 -67.05 -12.82
CA GLU A 152 88.90 -67.11 -11.86
C GLU A 152 88.21 -65.75 -11.69
N LYS A 153 88.98 -64.68 -11.49
CA LYS A 153 88.47 -63.30 -11.44
C LYS A 153 87.73 -62.91 -12.72
N SER A 154 88.28 -63.28 -13.88
CA SER A 154 87.65 -63.01 -15.18
C SER A 154 86.34 -63.79 -15.36
N SER A 155 86.31 -65.07 -14.94
CA SER A 155 85.12 -65.90 -14.94
C SER A 155 84.02 -65.35 -14.03
N ASN A 156 84.39 -64.90 -12.83
CA ASN A 156 83.47 -64.30 -11.85
C ASN A 156 82.96 -62.91 -12.27
N ASN A 157 83.72 -62.17 -13.08
CA ASN A 157 83.25 -60.94 -13.72
C ASN A 157 82.32 -61.24 -14.90
N PHE A 158 82.64 -62.26 -15.71
CA PHE A 158 81.82 -62.69 -16.84
C PHE A 158 80.44 -63.17 -16.40
N THR A 159 80.35 -64.03 -15.37
CA THR A 159 79.05 -64.50 -14.85
C THR A 159 78.20 -63.37 -14.26
N LYS A 160 78.81 -62.40 -13.57
CA LYS A 160 78.12 -61.18 -13.12
C LYS A 160 77.57 -60.37 -14.28
N ALA A 161 78.40 -60.01 -15.25
CA ALA A 161 77.97 -59.26 -16.43
C ALA A 161 76.89 -60.01 -17.22
N GLN A 162 76.96 -61.34 -17.31
CA GLN A 162 75.90 -62.13 -17.93
C GLN A 162 74.58 -62.05 -17.14
N SER A 163 74.60 -62.17 -15.81
CA SER A 163 73.40 -62.04 -14.98
C SER A 163 72.78 -60.64 -15.04
N GLU A 164 73.61 -59.59 -15.17
CA GLU A 164 73.18 -58.21 -15.36
C GLU A 164 72.52 -58.02 -16.74
N ILE A 165 73.13 -58.57 -17.80
CA ILE A 165 72.54 -58.60 -19.16
C ILE A 165 71.21 -59.35 -19.19
N GLU A 166 71.06 -60.44 -18.44
CA GLU A 166 69.80 -61.20 -18.33
C GLU A 166 68.73 -60.42 -17.55
N SER A 167 69.11 -59.73 -16.48
CA SER A 167 68.22 -58.80 -15.75
C SER A 167 67.74 -57.65 -16.64
N LEU A 168 68.66 -56.97 -17.34
CA LEU A 168 68.33 -55.84 -18.23
C LEU A 168 67.47 -56.28 -19.43
N LYS A 169 67.67 -57.49 -19.97
CA LYS A 169 66.76 -58.08 -20.98
C LYS A 169 65.34 -58.28 -20.45
N SER A 170 65.20 -58.74 -19.21
CA SER A 170 63.91 -58.91 -18.54
C SER A 170 63.21 -57.56 -18.33
N GLU A 171 63.94 -56.55 -17.85
CA GLU A 171 63.43 -55.19 -17.67
C GLU A 171 62.99 -54.55 -19.00
N ILE A 172 63.80 -54.66 -20.06
CA ILE A 172 63.44 -54.18 -21.41
C ILE A 172 62.18 -54.88 -21.95
N ALA A 173 62.00 -56.17 -21.65
CA ALA A 173 60.78 -56.90 -22.03
C ALA A 173 59.54 -56.38 -21.26
N ALA A 174 59.67 -56.15 -19.95
CA ALA A 174 58.59 -55.59 -19.13
C ALA A 174 58.23 -54.15 -19.54
N LEU A 175 59.23 -53.32 -19.86
CA LEU A 175 59.03 -51.95 -20.36
C LEU A 175 58.28 -51.93 -21.70
N ARG A 176 58.61 -52.83 -22.64
CA ARG A 176 57.90 -52.95 -23.93
C ARG A 176 56.45 -53.42 -23.79
N GLU A 177 56.17 -54.34 -22.87
CA GLU A 177 54.78 -54.74 -22.58
C GLU A 177 53.99 -53.60 -21.92
N ASN A 178 54.61 -52.79 -21.06
CA ASN A 178 54.00 -51.58 -20.51
C ASN A 178 53.78 -50.50 -21.59
N GLU A 179 54.74 -50.27 -22.48
CA GLU A 179 54.62 -49.36 -23.64
C GLU A 179 53.43 -49.76 -24.52
N LYS A 180 53.32 -51.04 -24.85
CA LYS A 180 52.19 -51.61 -25.61
C LYS A 180 50.85 -51.36 -24.92
N ARG A 181 50.75 -51.58 -23.60
CA ARG A 181 49.52 -51.30 -22.81
C ARG A 181 49.17 -49.81 -22.80
N LEU A 182 50.16 -48.93 -22.69
CA LEU A 182 49.97 -47.48 -22.78
C LEU A 182 49.50 -47.06 -24.18
N GLN A 183 50.06 -47.66 -25.24
CA GLN A 183 49.64 -47.43 -26.62
C GLN A 183 48.20 -47.92 -26.88
N GLU A 184 47.82 -49.10 -26.35
CA GLU A 184 46.45 -49.61 -26.39
C GLU A 184 45.47 -48.71 -25.63
N SER A 185 45.86 -48.19 -24.47
CA SER A 185 45.08 -47.22 -23.69
C SER A 185 44.90 -45.88 -24.42
N LEU A 186 45.97 -45.33 -25.00
CA LEU A 186 45.95 -44.12 -25.83
C LEU A 186 45.02 -44.30 -27.03
N ASN A 187 45.09 -45.44 -27.71
CA ASN A 187 44.21 -45.77 -28.84
C ASN A 187 42.73 -45.89 -28.42
N GLN A 188 42.44 -46.40 -27.21
CA GLN A 188 41.08 -46.37 -26.66
C GLN A 188 40.62 -44.94 -26.32
N LEU A 189 41.50 -44.10 -25.78
CA LEU A 189 41.19 -42.70 -25.46
C LEU A 189 40.91 -41.89 -26.73
N ASN A 190 41.74 -42.01 -27.76
CA ASN A 190 41.54 -41.37 -29.07
C ASN A 190 40.21 -41.80 -29.71
N ARG A 191 39.86 -43.10 -29.64
CA ARG A 191 38.55 -43.61 -30.10
C ARG A 191 37.35 -43.07 -29.29
N LYS A 192 37.54 -42.69 -28.03
CA LYS A 192 36.52 -42.00 -27.23
C LYS A 192 36.43 -40.52 -27.60
N ASN A 193 37.58 -39.84 -27.77
CA ASN A 193 37.62 -38.43 -28.13
C ASN A 193 36.96 -38.17 -29.48
N PHE A 194 37.28 -38.97 -30.51
CA PHE A 194 36.66 -38.88 -31.84
C PHE A 194 35.14 -39.11 -31.83
N LYS A 195 34.62 -39.91 -30.88
CA LYS A 195 33.16 -40.02 -30.68
C LYS A 195 32.60 -38.74 -30.06
N LEU A 196 33.21 -38.26 -28.98
CA LEU A 196 32.76 -37.02 -28.30
C LEU A 196 32.83 -35.80 -29.23
N GLU A 197 33.84 -35.69 -30.10
CA GLU A 197 33.94 -34.67 -31.15
C GLU A 197 32.74 -34.75 -32.10
N LYS A 198 32.42 -35.94 -32.62
CA LYS A 198 31.25 -36.17 -33.49
C LYS A 198 29.92 -35.90 -32.78
N ASP A 199 29.79 -36.32 -31.52
CA ASP A 199 28.57 -36.14 -30.73
C ASP A 199 28.36 -34.65 -30.39
N VAL A 200 29.44 -33.90 -30.13
CA VAL A 200 29.43 -32.45 -29.97
C VAL A 200 29.00 -31.75 -31.28
N ASP A 201 29.50 -32.17 -32.43
CA ASP A 201 29.09 -31.59 -33.71
C ASP A 201 27.64 -31.94 -34.08
N ALA A 202 27.15 -33.12 -33.71
CA ALA A 202 25.73 -33.45 -33.82
C ALA A 202 24.86 -32.52 -32.96
N VAL A 203 25.22 -32.33 -31.69
CA VAL A 203 24.49 -31.44 -30.76
C VAL A 203 24.55 -29.96 -31.20
N LYS A 204 25.64 -29.49 -31.82
CA LYS A 204 25.68 -28.16 -32.46
C LYS A 204 24.64 -28.04 -33.57
N ASN A 205 24.60 -29.00 -34.49
CA ASN A 205 23.63 -28.99 -35.60
C ASN A 205 22.18 -29.07 -35.10
N GLU A 206 21.90 -29.84 -34.06
CA GLU A 206 20.58 -29.89 -33.41
C GLU A 206 20.23 -28.55 -32.74
N LEU A 207 21.18 -27.94 -32.03
CA LEU A 207 21.02 -26.63 -31.39
C LEU A 207 20.75 -25.52 -32.42
N ASP A 208 21.51 -25.48 -33.51
CA ASP A 208 21.35 -24.46 -34.55
C ASP A 208 20.03 -24.65 -35.31
N SER A 209 19.66 -25.90 -35.64
CA SER A 209 18.32 -26.20 -36.17
C SER A 209 17.19 -25.91 -35.16
N SER A 210 17.47 -25.88 -33.86
CA SER A 210 16.51 -25.46 -32.83
C SER A 210 16.41 -23.93 -32.74
N LYS A 211 17.50 -23.19 -32.95
CA LYS A 211 17.50 -21.72 -33.07
C LYS A 211 16.70 -21.28 -34.30
N GLU A 212 16.95 -21.88 -35.45
CA GLU A 212 16.19 -21.59 -36.69
C GLU A 212 14.68 -21.79 -36.50
N LYS A 213 14.28 -22.87 -35.81
CA LYS A 213 12.87 -23.13 -35.45
C LYS A 213 12.32 -22.09 -34.48
N ALA A 214 13.09 -21.68 -33.46
CA ALA A 214 12.68 -20.63 -32.52
C ALA A 214 12.50 -19.27 -33.22
N GLU A 215 13.46 -18.87 -34.06
CA GLU A 215 13.35 -17.63 -34.86
C GLU A 215 12.22 -17.67 -35.88
N ALA A 216 11.88 -18.84 -36.44
CA ALA A 216 10.73 -19.00 -37.31
C ALA A 216 9.41 -18.89 -36.52
N LEU A 217 9.34 -19.48 -35.32
CA LEU A 217 8.19 -19.36 -34.42
C LEU A 217 8.00 -17.91 -33.94
N ASP A 218 9.06 -17.20 -33.55
CA ASP A 218 8.97 -15.79 -33.16
C ASP A 218 8.58 -14.88 -34.33
N ARG A 219 9.04 -15.16 -35.56
CA ARG A 219 8.55 -14.47 -36.78
C ARG A 219 7.05 -14.68 -36.98
N VAL A 220 6.55 -15.91 -36.86
CA VAL A 220 5.11 -16.21 -36.92
C VAL A 220 4.35 -15.58 -35.76
N ARG A 221 4.94 -15.52 -34.56
CA ARG A 221 4.35 -14.88 -33.37
C ARG A 221 4.14 -13.38 -33.60
N LEU A 222 5.15 -12.68 -34.12
CA LEU A 222 5.07 -11.26 -34.48
C LEU A 222 4.07 -11.00 -35.61
N GLU A 223 3.98 -11.88 -36.61
CA GLU A 223 2.99 -11.78 -37.69
C GLU A 223 1.55 -11.97 -37.16
N LEU A 224 1.36 -12.89 -36.20
CA LEU A 224 0.07 -13.09 -35.51
C LEU A 224 -0.28 -11.93 -34.57
N GLU A 225 0.70 -11.37 -33.85
CA GLU A 225 0.53 -10.15 -33.02
C GLU A 225 0.10 -8.96 -33.89
N SER A 226 0.72 -8.76 -35.07
CA SER A 226 0.29 -7.74 -36.04
C SER A 226 -1.14 -8.00 -36.51
N LYS A 227 -1.45 -9.21 -37.00
CA LYS A 227 -2.80 -9.56 -37.48
C LYS A 227 -3.87 -9.44 -36.40
N LEU A 228 -3.53 -9.70 -35.13
CA LEU A 228 -4.43 -9.49 -34.00
C LEU A 228 -4.69 -7.99 -33.78
N SER A 229 -3.66 -7.15 -33.87
CA SER A 229 -3.79 -5.69 -33.80
C SER A 229 -4.63 -5.13 -34.96
N ASP A 230 -4.37 -5.58 -36.19
CA ASP A 230 -5.13 -5.18 -37.38
C ASP A 230 -6.61 -5.60 -37.26
N SER A 231 -6.86 -6.82 -36.75
CA SER A 231 -8.21 -7.33 -36.48
C SER A 231 -8.91 -6.58 -35.33
N ALA A 232 -8.18 -6.12 -34.31
CA ALA A 232 -8.72 -5.31 -33.23
C ALA A 232 -9.14 -3.92 -33.72
N VAL A 233 -8.32 -3.26 -34.55
CA VAL A 233 -8.68 -2.00 -35.22
C VAL A 233 -9.85 -2.20 -36.19
N GLY A 234 -9.88 -3.32 -36.92
CA GLY A 234 -11.01 -3.74 -37.75
C GLY A 234 -12.31 -3.93 -36.96
N LEU A 235 -12.23 -4.54 -35.77
CA LEU A 235 -13.37 -4.71 -34.87
C LEU A 235 -13.84 -3.37 -34.28
N GLU A 236 -12.94 -2.51 -33.85
CA GLU A 236 -13.28 -1.20 -33.27
C GLU A 236 -13.90 -0.26 -34.33
N THR A 237 -13.38 -0.28 -35.56
CA THR A 237 -13.98 0.47 -36.68
C THR A 237 -15.34 -0.10 -37.10
N ALA A 238 -15.52 -1.42 -37.09
CA ALA A 238 -16.83 -2.05 -37.31
C ALA A 238 -17.84 -1.75 -36.19
N GLN A 239 -17.42 -1.77 -34.92
CA GLN A 239 -18.27 -1.39 -33.78
C GLN A 239 -18.69 0.07 -33.83
N ARG A 240 -17.77 0.98 -34.18
CA ARG A 240 -18.06 2.40 -34.42
C ARG A 240 -19.10 2.56 -35.54
N ALA A 241 -18.86 1.93 -36.70
CA ALA A 241 -19.79 1.96 -37.83
C ALA A 241 -21.18 1.37 -37.48
N LEU A 242 -21.23 0.33 -36.64
CA LEU A 242 -22.49 -0.21 -36.13
C LEU A 242 -23.23 0.78 -35.21
N SER A 243 -22.52 1.46 -34.30
CA SER A 243 -23.13 2.49 -33.44
C SER A 243 -23.61 3.72 -34.22
N GLU A 244 -22.90 4.11 -35.29
CA GLU A 244 -23.36 5.13 -36.24
C GLU A 244 -24.58 4.65 -37.05
N ALA A 245 -24.64 3.37 -37.42
CA ALA A 245 -25.82 2.81 -38.09
C ALA A 245 -27.03 2.77 -37.14
N GLN A 246 -26.85 2.37 -35.88
CA GLN A 246 -27.89 2.34 -34.86
C GLN A 246 -28.48 3.73 -34.59
N THR A 247 -27.63 4.72 -34.31
CA THR A 247 -28.08 6.12 -34.09
C THR A 247 -28.75 6.72 -35.33
N ARG A 248 -28.33 6.34 -36.55
CA ARG A 248 -29.04 6.71 -37.78
C ARG A 248 -30.41 6.02 -37.90
N THR A 249 -30.54 4.74 -37.53
CA THR A 249 -31.84 4.06 -37.55
C THR A 249 -32.80 4.57 -36.47
N GLU A 250 -32.28 4.98 -35.31
CA GLU A 250 -33.06 5.65 -34.25
C GLU A 250 -33.56 7.01 -34.75
N ALA A 251 -32.68 7.84 -35.33
CA ALA A 251 -33.08 9.13 -35.91
C ALA A 251 -34.07 8.99 -37.09
N ILE A 252 -33.98 7.92 -37.89
CA ILE A 252 -34.98 7.62 -38.94
C ILE A 252 -36.32 7.27 -38.31
N ARG A 253 -36.35 6.38 -37.30
CA ARG A 253 -37.56 6.00 -36.56
C ARG A 253 -38.24 7.21 -35.93
N ASP A 254 -37.46 8.10 -35.29
CA ASP A 254 -37.97 9.32 -34.66
C ASP A 254 -38.65 10.23 -35.70
N VAL A 255 -38.04 10.40 -36.88
CA VAL A 255 -38.61 11.16 -38.01
C VAL A 255 -39.82 10.46 -38.64
N GLU A 256 -39.87 9.12 -38.66
CA GLU A 256 -41.05 8.36 -39.11
C GLU A 256 -42.23 8.49 -38.12
N GLU A 257 -41.96 8.48 -36.81
CA GLU A 257 -42.97 8.71 -35.76
C GLU A 257 -43.47 10.17 -35.77
N GLU A 258 -42.58 11.16 -35.94
CA GLU A 258 -42.99 12.56 -36.13
C GLU A 258 -43.85 12.71 -37.41
N GLN A 259 -43.39 12.17 -38.55
CA GLN A 259 -44.17 12.19 -39.79
C GLN A 259 -45.53 11.49 -39.67
N GLN A 260 -45.64 10.40 -38.91
CA GLN A 260 -46.90 9.71 -38.71
C GLN A 260 -47.84 10.55 -37.83
N SER A 261 -47.33 11.13 -36.73
CA SER A 261 -48.13 12.03 -35.87
C SER A 261 -48.66 13.25 -36.64
N LEU A 262 -47.84 13.85 -37.51
CA LEU A 262 -48.23 14.95 -38.40
C LEU A 262 -49.24 14.52 -39.47
N ARG A 263 -49.17 13.27 -39.97
CA ARG A 263 -50.20 12.72 -40.89
C ARG A 263 -51.53 12.54 -40.18
N ASP A 264 -51.53 12.09 -38.93
CA ASP A 264 -52.73 11.90 -38.13
C ASP A 264 -53.34 13.23 -37.66
N GLU A 265 -52.52 14.23 -37.32
CA GLU A 265 -52.97 15.61 -37.10
C GLU A 265 -53.59 16.20 -38.38
N VAL A 266 -52.91 16.09 -39.54
CA VAL A 266 -53.47 16.55 -40.83
C VAL A 266 -54.76 15.79 -41.19
N SER A 267 -54.88 14.51 -40.81
CA SER A 267 -56.11 13.72 -41.00
C SER A 267 -57.26 14.24 -40.14
N THR A 268 -57.03 14.46 -38.84
CA THR A 268 -58.05 14.96 -37.90
C THR A 268 -58.43 16.43 -38.16
N LEU A 269 -57.49 17.27 -38.57
CA LEU A 269 -57.78 18.64 -39.04
C LEU A 269 -58.61 18.62 -40.33
N ARG A 270 -58.41 17.66 -41.23
CA ARG A 270 -59.25 17.49 -42.43
C ARG A 270 -60.67 17.02 -42.08
N THR A 271 -60.86 16.11 -41.13
CA THR A 271 -62.20 15.71 -40.71
C THR A 271 -62.93 16.85 -40.00
N GLN A 272 -62.27 17.58 -39.10
CA GLN A 272 -62.83 18.77 -38.45
C GLN A 272 -63.19 19.88 -39.47
N LEU A 273 -62.36 20.09 -40.49
CA LEU A 273 -62.64 21.04 -41.57
C LEU A 273 -63.89 20.65 -42.36
N GLU A 274 -64.09 19.35 -42.64
CA GLU A 274 -65.25 18.89 -43.39
C GLU A 274 -66.52 18.83 -42.53
N GLU A 275 -66.42 18.47 -41.25
CA GLU A 275 -67.51 18.57 -40.28
C GLU A 275 -67.99 20.02 -40.10
N THR A 276 -67.07 20.98 -39.97
CA THR A 276 -67.41 22.41 -39.87
C THR A 276 -67.98 22.97 -41.17
N ARG A 277 -67.51 22.52 -42.35
CA ARG A 277 -68.15 22.83 -43.65
C ARG A 277 -69.58 22.30 -43.72
N VAL A 278 -69.81 21.03 -43.37
CA VAL A 278 -71.15 20.41 -43.36
C VAL A 278 -72.06 21.12 -42.36
N ALA A 279 -71.56 21.49 -41.18
CA ALA A 279 -72.29 22.27 -40.19
C ALA A 279 -72.66 23.66 -40.72
N ALA A 280 -71.73 24.37 -41.38
CA ALA A 280 -71.99 25.68 -41.98
C ALA A 280 -73.01 25.60 -43.14
N VAL A 281 -72.95 24.56 -43.97
CA VAL A 281 -73.95 24.31 -45.03
C VAL A 281 -75.34 24.04 -44.43
N ARG A 282 -75.44 23.25 -43.35
CA ARG A 282 -76.70 23.05 -42.62
C ARG A 282 -77.23 24.34 -42.02
N GLN A 283 -76.41 25.11 -41.29
CA GLN A 283 -76.79 26.40 -40.72
C GLN A 283 -77.25 27.41 -41.78
N LYS A 284 -76.59 27.43 -42.95
CA LYS A 284 -77.02 28.24 -44.10
C LYS A 284 -78.41 27.81 -44.59
N LEU A 285 -78.64 26.51 -44.76
CA LEU A 285 -79.93 25.98 -45.20
C LEU A 285 -81.05 26.29 -44.19
N ASP A 286 -80.81 26.11 -42.90
CA ASP A 286 -81.75 26.47 -41.83
C ASP A 286 -82.07 27.97 -41.82
N ALA A 287 -81.06 28.82 -42.06
CA ALA A 287 -81.24 30.26 -42.17
C ALA A 287 -82.03 30.66 -43.43
N GLU A 288 -81.78 30.01 -44.57
CA GLU A 288 -82.54 30.19 -45.82
C GLU A 288 -84.00 29.75 -45.65
N GLN A 289 -84.27 28.67 -44.91
CA GLN A 289 -85.64 28.23 -44.57
C GLN A 289 -86.37 29.23 -43.65
N ARG A 290 -85.73 29.70 -42.56
CA ARG A 290 -86.30 30.73 -41.67
C ARG A 290 -86.57 32.03 -42.42
N LEU A 291 -85.65 32.45 -43.28
CA LEU A 291 -85.79 33.64 -44.12
C LEU A 291 -86.91 33.47 -45.17
N HIS A 292 -87.18 32.24 -45.63
CA HIS A 292 -88.35 31.95 -46.46
C HIS A 292 -89.66 32.03 -45.67
N GLN A 293 -89.71 31.48 -44.46
CA GLN A 293 -90.87 31.59 -43.55
C GLN A 293 -91.21 33.06 -43.24
N VAL A 294 -90.24 33.85 -42.79
CA VAL A 294 -90.43 35.29 -42.51
C VAL A 294 -90.86 36.08 -43.75
N ARG A 295 -90.42 35.68 -44.96
CA ARG A 295 -90.92 36.28 -46.21
C ARG A 295 -92.38 35.95 -46.49
N GLN A 296 -92.84 34.74 -46.18
CA GLN A 296 -94.26 34.38 -46.28
C GLN A 296 -95.10 35.18 -45.27
N GLU A 297 -94.65 35.25 -44.01
CA GLU A 297 -95.30 36.05 -42.96
C GLU A 297 -95.40 37.54 -43.33
N VAL A 298 -94.31 38.16 -43.79
CA VAL A 298 -94.27 39.57 -44.22
C VAL A 298 -95.20 39.82 -45.41
N ASN A 299 -95.34 38.88 -46.34
CA ASN A 299 -96.29 39.01 -47.45
C ASN A 299 -97.73 38.90 -46.94
N HIS A 300 -98.02 37.95 -46.05
CA HIS A 300 -99.36 37.81 -45.46
C HIS A 300 -99.79 39.07 -44.68
N TYR A 301 -98.89 39.67 -43.88
CA TYR A 301 -99.20 40.93 -43.20
C TYR A 301 -99.35 42.12 -44.15
N ARG A 302 -98.66 42.14 -45.30
CA ARG A 302 -98.86 43.16 -46.35
C ARG A 302 -100.21 43.00 -47.04
N GLU A 303 -100.64 41.78 -47.32
CA GLU A 303 -101.95 41.48 -47.90
C GLU A 303 -103.08 41.92 -46.94
N GLN A 304 -102.98 41.58 -45.64
CA GLN A 304 -103.91 42.06 -44.61
C GLN A 304 -103.94 43.60 -44.51
N LEU A 305 -102.76 44.25 -44.54
CA LEU A 305 -102.67 45.71 -44.47
C LEU A 305 -103.36 46.36 -45.66
N ALA A 306 -103.04 45.93 -46.89
CA ALA A 306 -103.64 46.46 -48.11
C ALA A 306 -105.17 46.26 -48.16
N GLU A 307 -105.68 45.12 -47.65
CA GLU A 307 -107.12 44.91 -47.51
C GLU A 307 -107.75 45.88 -46.51
N SER A 308 -107.05 46.18 -45.40
CA SER A 308 -107.51 47.16 -44.41
C SER A 308 -107.48 48.60 -44.94
N GLU A 309 -106.46 48.98 -45.71
CA GLU A 309 -106.31 50.30 -46.34
C GLU A 309 -107.43 50.53 -47.38
N ALA A 310 -107.71 49.54 -48.23
CA ALA A 310 -108.82 49.61 -49.18
C ALA A 310 -110.20 49.72 -48.50
N ARG A 311 -110.39 49.04 -47.35
CA ARG A 311 -111.59 49.20 -46.50
C ARG A 311 -111.68 50.63 -45.95
N PHE A 312 -110.58 51.22 -45.50
CA PHE A 312 -110.55 52.60 -44.99
C PHE A 312 -110.81 53.65 -46.08
N GLU A 313 -110.30 53.49 -47.31
CA GLU A 313 -110.62 54.41 -48.42
C GLU A 313 -112.12 54.42 -48.74
N SER A 314 -112.76 53.25 -48.81
CA SER A 314 -114.22 53.16 -49.03
C SER A 314 -115.07 53.83 -47.91
N LEU A 315 -114.55 53.82 -46.67
CA LEU A 315 -115.13 54.54 -45.54
C LEU A 315 -114.90 56.06 -45.63
N GLY A 316 -113.75 56.49 -46.16
CA GLY A 316 -113.45 57.90 -46.40
C GLY A 316 -114.35 58.54 -47.45
N GLU A 317 -114.58 57.86 -48.57
CA GLU A 317 -115.49 58.33 -49.63
C GLU A 317 -116.93 58.44 -49.12
N THR A 318 -117.43 57.41 -48.43
CA THR A 318 -118.80 57.39 -47.91
C THR A 318 -119.03 58.42 -46.80
N ALA A 319 -118.05 58.64 -45.90
CA ALA A 319 -118.13 59.72 -44.91
C ALA A 319 -118.15 61.12 -45.56
N THR A 320 -117.33 61.33 -46.59
CA THR A 320 -117.24 62.62 -47.31
C THR A 320 -118.53 62.95 -48.07
N SER A 321 -119.22 61.92 -48.59
CA SER A 321 -120.54 62.03 -49.23
C SER A 321 -121.61 62.57 -48.25
N VAL A 322 -121.63 62.09 -47.01
CA VAL A 322 -122.65 62.44 -46.01
C VAL A 322 -122.38 63.77 -45.28
N ALA A 323 -121.12 64.13 -45.06
CA ALA A 323 -120.77 65.34 -44.30
C ALA A 323 -121.11 66.66 -45.02
N LYS A 324 -121.03 66.68 -46.36
CA LYS A 324 -121.11 67.91 -47.17
C LYS A 324 -122.49 68.59 -47.13
N PRO A 325 -123.63 67.87 -47.24
CA PRO A 325 -124.96 68.47 -47.12
C PRO A 325 -125.28 68.98 -45.69
N LEU A 326 -124.88 68.24 -44.64
CA LEU A 326 -125.15 68.63 -43.25
C LEU A 326 -124.53 69.98 -42.88
N LEU A 327 -123.29 70.23 -43.32
CA LEU A 327 -122.58 71.49 -43.02
C LEU A 327 -123.29 72.72 -43.59
N GLN A 328 -123.87 72.63 -44.80
CA GLN A 328 -124.63 73.73 -45.39
C GLN A 328 -125.93 74.01 -44.62
N GLN A 329 -126.60 72.96 -44.12
CA GLN A 329 -127.85 73.08 -43.36
C GLN A 329 -127.64 73.71 -41.97
N ILE A 330 -126.51 73.43 -41.32
CA ILE A 330 -126.14 74.03 -40.02
C ILE A 330 -125.91 75.54 -40.15
N GLN A 331 -125.20 75.99 -41.20
CA GLN A 331 -124.96 77.42 -41.44
C GLN A 331 -126.26 78.22 -41.64
N THR A 332 -127.29 77.63 -42.25
CA THR A 332 -128.58 78.32 -42.44
C THR A 332 -129.40 78.49 -41.16
N LEU A 333 -129.17 77.63 -40.15
CA LEU A 333 -129.83 77.71 -38.85
C LEU A 333 -129.13 78.70 -37.90
N GLN A 334 -127.79 78.75 -37.92
CA GLN A 334 -127.01 79.66 -37.06
C GLN A 334 -127.32 81.13 -37.32
N ALA A 335 -127.55 81.52 -38.59
CA ALA A 335 -127.93 82.89 -38.95
C ALA A 335 -129.23 83.37 -38.27
N LYS A 336 -130.22 82.49 -38.09
CA LYS A 336 -131.54 82.87 -37.53
C LYS A 336 -131.54 83.07 -36.01
N LEU A 337 -130.60 82.48 -35.30
CA LEU A 337 -130.48 82.63 -33.84
C LEU A 337 -129.81 83.95 -33.42
N ALA A 338 -128.92 84.49 -34.26
CA ALA A 338 -128.14 85.68 -33.94
C ALA A 338 -128.99 86.97 -33.83
N ASP A 339 -130.02 87.11 -34.65
CA ASP A 339 -130.90 88.30 -34.63
C ASP A 339 -131.89 88.29 -33.45
N GLN A 340 -132.28 87.11 -32.97
CA GLN A 340 -133.23 86.97 -31.87
C GLN A 340 -132.61 87.34 -30.51
N ALA A 341 -131.32 87.07 -30.30
CA ALA A 341 -130.63 87.32 -29.03
C ALA A 341 -130.48 88.81 -28.68
N LYS A 342 -130.28 89.67 -29.69
CA LYS A 342 -130.07 91.12 -29.50
C LYS A 342 -131.31 91.88 -29.02
N ALA A 343 -132.50 91.28 -29.15
CA ALA A 343 -133.75 91.89 -28.69
C ALA A 343 -133.97 91.75 -27.18
N SER A 344 -133.44 90.69 -26.55
CA SER A 344 -133.61 90.41 -25.11
C SER A 344 -132.75 91.29 -24.20
N GLU A 345 -131.45 91.45 -24.53
CA GLU A 345 -130.45 92.09 -23.66
C GLU A 345 -130.79 93.55 -23.31
N ALA A 346 -131.54 94.25 -24.17
CA ALA A 346 -131.99 95.62 -23.96
C ALA A 346 -133.01 95.78 -22.80
N THR A 347 -133.64 94.69 -22.34
CA THR A 347 -134.70 94.75 -21.31
C THR A 347 -134.18 94.54 -19.89
N GLU A 348 -133.23 93.61 -19.69
CA GLU A 348 -132.76 93.17 -18.37
C GLU A 348 -131.96 94.25 -17.61
N GLN A 349 -131.28 95.16 -18.30
CA GLN A 349 -130.45 96.20 -17.66
C GLN A 349 -131.23 97.20 -16.79
N THR A 350 -132.57 97.25 -16.91
CA THR A 350 -133.40 98.26 -16.21
C THR A 350 -133.94 97.81 -14.85
N ASP A 351 -134.10 96.50 -14.60
CA ASP A 351 -134.74 96.00 -13.39
C ASP A 351 -133.77 95.72 -12.24
N LEU A 352 -132.62 95.09 -12.54
CA LEU A 352 -131.58 94.78 -11.55
C LEU A 352 -131.13 96.02 -10.75
N LYS A 353 -131.10 97.18 -11.41
CA LYS A 353 -130.66 98.46 -10.82
C LYS A 353 -131.58 98.95 -9.69
N LYS A 354 -132.88 98.61 -9.72
CA LYS A 354 -133.85 98.98 -8.67
C LYS A 354 -133.76 98.10 -7.42
N ARG A 355 -133.30 96.85 -7.59
CA ARG A 355 -133.29 95.86 -6.49
C ARG A 355 -132.15 96.06 -5.49
N LEU A 356 -131.06 96.70 -5.91
CA LEU A 356 -129.90 96.96 -5.04
C LEU A 356 -130.18 98.04 -3.98
N GLU A 357 -130.80 99.18 -4.37
CA GLU A 357 -131.07 100.27 -3.42
C GLU A 357 -132.07 99.90 -2.29
N VAL A 358 -132.82 98.80 -2.45
CA VAL A 358 -133.74 98.30 -1.42
C VAL A 358 -132.96 97.58 -0.31
N ALA A 359 -131.88 96.87 -0.65
CA ALA A 359 -131.02 96.20 0.33
C ALA A 359 -130.22 97.19 1.19
N GLU A 360 -129.72 98.27 0.61
CA GLU A 360 -128.93 99.30 1.32
C GLU A 360 -129.74 100.17 2.29
N ARG A 361 -131.08 100.08 2.23
CA ARG A 361 -132.00 100.72 3.19
C ARG A 361 -132.34 99.79 4.36
N SER A 362 -132.45 98.47 4.16
CA SER A 362 -132.79 97.53 5.23
C SER A 362 -131.66 97.33 6.24
N GLY A 363 -130.40 97.29 5.78
CA GLY A 363 -129.23 97.09 6.66
C GLY A 363 -129.09 98.16 7.75
N ARG A 364 -129.40 99.43 7.45
CA ARG A 364 -129.28 100.53 8.42
C ARG A 364 -130.27 100.43 9.59
N LEU A 365 -131.49 99.93 9.35
CA LEU A 365 -132.48 99.70 10.41
C LEU A 365 -132.12 98.53 11.35
N PHE A 366 -131.29 97.59 10.90
CA PHE A 366 -130.75 96.56 11.79
C PHE A 366 -129.63 97.10 12.70
N GLN A 367 -128.87 98.10 12.23
CA GLN A 367 -127.79 98.72 13.02
C GLN A 367 -128.33 99.38 14.30
N GLU A 368 -129.42 100.16 14.19
CA GLU A 368 -130.02 100.87 15.33
C GLU A 368 -130.66 99.90 16.35
N ARG A 369 -131.30 98.82 15.87
CA ARG A 369 -131.88 97.79 16.75
C ARG A 369 -130.84 96.96 17.49
N LEU A 370 -129.65 96.78 16.94
CA LEU A 370 -128.57 96.04 17.62
C LEU A 370 -128.06 96.82 18.83
N ASN A 371 -127.88 98.14 18.69
CA ASN A 371 -127.45 99.02 19.77
C ASN A 371 -128.57 99.26 20.81
N GLY A 372 -129.85 99.12 20.42
CA GLY A 372 -130.94 99.00 21.38
C GLY A 372 -130.88 97.75 22.28
N ALA A 373 -130.07 96.75 21.91
CA ALA A 373 -129.80 95.52 22.66
C ALA A 373 -128.37 95.44 23.23
N GLU A 374 -127.67 96.58 23.27
CA GLU A 374 -126.42 96.86 23.99
C GLU A 374 -126.73 96.87 25.51
N THR A 375 -126.34 97.92 26.25
CA THR A 375 -127.06 98.48 27.41
C THR A 375 -127.80 97.49 28.32
N ALA A 376 -129.03 97.08 27.98
CA ALA A 376 -129.84 96.14 28.75
C ALA A 376 -129.15 94.76 28.97
N ALA A 377 -128.44 94.25 27.96
CA ALA A 377 -127.75 92.97 28.02
C ALA A 377 -126.48 93.02 28.89
N ASP A 378 -125.90 94.19 29.14
CA ASP A 378 -124.73 94.35 30.00
C ASP A 378 -125.11 94.81 31.42
N ALA A 379 -126.15 95.63 31.58
CA ALA A 379 -126.76 95.91 32.88
C ALA A 379 -127.18 94.63 33.61
N LEU A 380 -127.83 93.69 32.91
CA LEU A 380 -128.20 92.38 33.48
C LEU A 380 -126.99 91.49 33.80
N LYS A 381 -125.83 91.67 33.15
CA LYS A 381 -124.59 90.95 33.50
C LYS A 381 -123.93 91.57 34.73
N GLU A 382 -123.98 92.89 34.85
CA GLU A 382 -123.44 93.64 35.99
C GLU A 382 -124.27 93.38 37.26
N GLU A 383 -125.61 93.36 37.16
CA GLU A 383 -126.49 92.83 38.22
C GLU A 383 -126.15 91.37 38.55
N LEU A 384 -126.04 90.47 37.56
CA LEU A 384 -125.75 89.05 37.81
C LEU A 384 -124.34 88.80 38.39
N ALA A 385 -123.40 89.71 38.21
CA ALA A 385 -122.07 89.67 38.82
C ALA A 385 -122.08 90.24 40.24
N LEU A 386 -122.71 91.41 40.44
CA LEU A 386 -122.93 92.02 41.75
C LEU A 386 -123.73 91.08 42.65
N GLU A 387 -124.80 90.46 42.15
CA GLU A 387 -125.65 89.56 42.92
C GLU A 387 -124.98 88.21 43.23
N ARG A 388 -123.97 87.79 42.47
CA ARG A 388 -123.11 86.64 42.82
C ARG A 388 -122.09 86.98 43.90
N ALA A 389 -121.47 88.16 43.83
CA ALA A 389 -120.59 88.65 44.89
C ALA A 389 -121.38 88.95 46.18
N ALA A 390 -122.56 89.55 46.05
CA ALA A 390 -123.51 89.78 47.13
C ALA A 390 -124.05 88.44 47.67
N SER A 391 -124.37 87.44 46.84
CA SER A 391 -124.75 86.11 47.33
C SER A 391 -123.65 85.46 48.17
N SER A 392 -122.37 85.62 47.81
CA SER A 392 -121.25 85.18 48.66
C SER A 392 -121.24 85.94 49.99
N GLN A 393 -121.30 87.27 49.95
CA GLN A 393 -121.32 88.12 51.15
C GLN A 393 -122.59 87.92 52.00
N MET A 394 -123.71 87.52 51.39
CA MET A 394 -124.96 87.17 52.05
C MET A 394 -124.91 85.76 52.64
N HIS A 395 -124.12 84.84 52.08
CA HIS A 395 -123.82 83.57 52.72
C HIS A 395 -122.97 83.78 53.99
N ASP A 396 -121.95 84.63 53.92
CA ASP A 396 -121.16 85.05 55.09
C ASP A 396 -122.02 85.81 56.13
N ARG A 397 -122.91 86.70 55.69
CA ARG A 397 -123.87 87.39 56.57
C ARG A 397 -124.96 86.47 57.11
N LEU A 398 -125.40 85.44 56.39
CA LEU A 398 -126.31 84.41 56.90
C LEU A 398 -125.67 83.64 58.04
N SER A 399 -124.37 83.33 57.94
CA SER A 399 -123.57 82.77 59.04
C SER A 399 -123.59 83.68 60.28
N GLN A 400 -123.44 85.00 60.12
CA GLN A 400 -123.55 85.97 61.21
C GLN A 400 -124.99 86.14 61.75
N HIS A 401 -126.00 86.21 60.88
CA HIS A 401 -127.40 86.32 61.27
C HIS A 401 -127.89 85.09 62.03
N ASN A 402 -127.38 83.89 61.73
CA ASN A 402 -127.70 82.68 62.50
C ASN A 402 -127.22 82.80 63.96
N LEU A 403 -126.11 83.52 64.19
CA LEU A 403 -125.60 83.80 65.53
C LEU A 403 -126.45 84.85 66.26
N GLN A 404 -126.88 85.92 65.57
CA GLN A 404 -127.63 87.01 66.18
C GLN A 404 -129.13 86.71 66.36
N ALA A 405 -129.76 85.93 65.47
CA ALA A 405 -131.16 85.49 65.61
C ALA A 405 -131.38 84.60 66.86
N SER A 406 -130.31 84.00 67.39
CA SER A 406 -130.31 83.34 68.70
C SER A 406 -130.48 84.32 69.88
N THR A 407 -130.38 85.63 69.65
CA THR A 407 -130.56 86.69 70.68
C THR A 407 -131.92 87.37 70.58
N ASP A 408 -132.41 87.72 69.38
CA ASP A 408 -133.74 88.32 69.17
C ASP A 408 -134.86 87.46 69.77
N LYS A 409 -134.72 86.14 69.59
CA LYS A 409 -135.61 85.11 70.12
C LYS A 409 -135.81 85.16 71.65
N SER A 410 -134.90 85.79 72.39
CA SER A 410 -134.92 85.83 73.86
C SER A 410 -135.74 86.97 74.47
N HIS A 411 -136.09 88.03 73.72
CA HIS A 411 -136.70 89.24 74.30
C HIS A 411 -137.89 89.85 73.54
N ILE A 412 -138.29 89.26 72.41
CA ILE A 412 -139.68 89.41 71.92
C ILE A 412 -140.69 88.97 73.00
N GLU A 413 -140.29 88.06 73.90
CA GLU A 413 -141.06 87.67 75.10
C GLU A 413 -141.41 88.83 76.05
N LYS A 414 -140.63 89.92 76.09
CA LYS A 414 -140.96 91.09 76.93
C LYS A 414 -142.00 92.02 76.33
N LEU A 415 -141.94 92.28 75.03
CA LEU A 415 -142.90 93.16 74.34
C LEU A 415 -144.35 92.68 74.49
N ASN A 416 -144.55 91.35 74.50
CA ASN A 416 -145.87 90.74 74.65
C ASN A 416 -146.52 90.96 76.04
N ALA A 417 -145.76 91.34 77.07
CA ALA A 417 -146.31 91.60 78.40
C ALA A 417 -146.93 93.02 78.52
N GLU A 418 -146.30 94.03 77.92
CA GLU A 418 -146.72 95.43 78.09
C GLU A 418 -147.92 95.80 77.21
N LEU A 419 -147.98 95.28 75.98
CA LEU A 419 -149.06 95.56 75.02
C LEU A 419 -150.43 95.07 75.54
N ALA A 420 -150.44 93.96 76.29
CA ALA A 420 -151.63 93.44 76.98
C ALA A 420 -152.20 94.39 78.05
N SER A 421 -151.36 95.26 78.66
CA SER A 421 -151.79 96.11 79.78
C SER A 421 -152.61 97.33 79.36
N LEU A 422 -152.41 97.85 78.14
CA LEU A 422 -152.96 99.16 77.74
C LEU A 422 -154.25 99.07 76.93
N HIS A 423 -154.54 97.93 76.29
CA HIS A 423 -155.89 97.64 75.75
C HIS A 423 -156.97 97.74 76.84
N GLN A 424 -156.62 97.40 78.09
CA GLN A 424 -157.50 97.47 79.25
C GLN A 424 -158.02 98.89 79.57
N ARG A 425 -157.33 99.95 79.11
CA ARG A 425 -157.75 101.36 79.32
C ARG A 425 -158.67 101.92 78.23
N LEU A 426 -158.78 101.25 77.08
CA LEU A 426 -159.70 101.66 76.01
C LEU A 426 -161.14 101.52 76.51
N ILE A 427 -161.43 100.36 77.09
CA ILE A 427 -162.74 99.91 77.59
C ILE A 427 -163.34 100.88 78.63
N THR A 428 -162.51 101.50 79.49
CA THR A 428 -162.96 102.12 80.75
C THR A 428 -163.54 103.53 80.66
N ALA A 429 -163.61 104.15 79.48
CA ALA A 429 -163.99 105.56 79.36
C ALA A 429 -164.98 105.89 78.22
N GLU A 430 -165.27 104.95 77.32
CA GLU A 430 -166.39 105.09 76.38
C GLU A 430 -167.74 105.10 77.13
N ASP A 431 -167.81 104.40 78.29
CA ASP A 431 -168.90 104.47 79.29
C ASP A 431 -169.25 105.90 79.76
N ALA A 432 -168.34 106.87 79.61
CA ALA A 432 -168.56 108.26 80.01
C ALA A 432 -169.36 109.08 78.96
N CYS A 433 -169.43 108.64 77.71
CA CYS A 433 -170.26 109.29 76.68
C CYS A 433 -171.76 109.12 76.96
N ASP A 434 -172.18 107.91 77.34
CA ASP A 434 -173.61 107.57 77.41
C ASP A 434 -174.30 108.14 78.65
N THR A 435 -173.59 108.33 79.76
CA THR A 435 -174.18 108.84 81.02
C THR A 435 -174.61 110.30 80.92
N THR A 436 -173.85 111.16 80.23
CA THR A 436 -174.24 112.58 80.03
C THR A 436 -175.28 112.74 78.90
N SER A 437 -175.28 111.85 77.91
CA SER A 437 -176.36 111.72 76.93
C SER A 437 -177.69 111.29 77.58
N SER A 438 -177.66 110.49 78.65
CA SER A 438 -178.85 110.13 79.44
C SER A 438 -179.41 111.31 80.26
N ALA A 439 -178.53 112.17 80.81
CA ALA A 439 -178.94 113.36 81.56
C ALA A 439 -179.70 114.40 80.70
N LEU A 440 -179.59 114.33 79.37
CA LEU A 440 -180.30 115.16 78.37
C LEU A 440 -181.83 115.18 78.56
N VAL A 441 -182.40 114.12 79.15
CA VAL A 441 -183.85 113.91 79.24
C VAL A 441 -184.40 114.06 80.67
N ALA A 442 -183.61 113.87 81.73
CA ALA A 442 -184.11 113.94 83.11
C ALA A 442 -184.47 115.37 83.57
N GLU A 443 -183.55 116.34 83.38
CA GLU A 443 -183.82 117.79 83.55
C GLU A 443 -184.72 118.36 82.43
N ARG A 444 -185.38 117.49 81.67
CA ARG A 444 -186.44 117.81 80.71
C ARG A 444 -187.83 117.51 81.29
N GLU A 445 -187.91 116.88 82.46
CA GLU A 445 -189.15 116.33 83.03
C GLU A 445 -189.57 116.86 84.42
N GLU A 446 -188.78 117.68 85.13
CA GLU A 446 -189.17 118.24 86.44
C GLU A 446 -189.09 119.79 86.57
N VAL A 447 -189.39 120.67 85.60
CA VAL A 447 -189.83 120.66 84.19
C VAL A 447 -191.20 120.03 83.82
N VAL A 448 -191.79 119.16 84.63
CA VAL A 448 -193.24 118.83 84.64
C VAL A 448 -193.77 118.99 86.06
N GLY A 449 -193.21 118.26 87.03
CA GLY A 449 -193.18 118.68 88.42
C GLY A 449 -192.21 119.84 88.66
N LEU A 450 -191.86 120.05 89.94
CA LEU A 450 -191.58 121.35 90.60
C LEU A 450 -192.61 122.47 90.36
N ARG A 451 -193.37 122.44 89.26
CA ARG A 451 -194.66 123.15 89.10
C ARG A 451 -195.82 122.49 89.88
N SER A 452 -195.56 121.39 90.58
CA SER A 452 -196.37 120.94 91.71
C SER A 452 -196.02 121.76 92.97
N GLU A 453 -194.74 122.01 93.25
CA GLU A 453 -194.29 122.97 94.26
C GLU A 453 -194.49 124.45 93.87
N LEU A 454 -195.16 124.70 92.73
CA LEU A 454 -195.93 125.92 92.53
C LEU A 454 -196.99 126.11 93.63
N ALA A 455 -197.49 125.04 94.27
CA ALA A 455 -198.66 125.06 95.13
C ALA A 455 -198.40 125.20 96.65
N GLN A 456 -197.28 124.70 97.21
CA GLN A 456 -197.25 124.32 98.64
C GLN A 456 -196.24 125.08 99.54
N VAL A 457 -195.03 124.56 99.71
CA VAL A 457 -194.04 125.01 100.72
C VAL A 457 -192.66 124.96 100.07
N LYS A 458 -191.99 126.07 99.70
CA LYS A 458 -192.36 127.51 99.76
C LYS A 458 -192.52 128.16 101.13
N ALA A 459 -192.14 127.49 102.21
CA ALA A 459 -192.04 128.04 103.55
C ALA A 459 -190.63 127.86 104.36
N GLU A 460 -189.30 127.50 103.84
CA GLU A 460 -187.77 127.44 104.47
C GLU A 460 -186.14 127.10 103.94
N LEU A 461 -184.86 126.77 103.30
CA LEU A 461 -183.28 126.65 103.79
C LEU A 461 -181.85 126.27 102.88
N ALA A 462 -180.44 126.24 103.26
CA ALA A 462 -179.02 125.94 102.47
C ALA A 462 -177.41 125.63 103.08
N GLN A 463 -176.16 125.33 102.37
CA GLN A 463 -174.58 125.06 102.85
C GLN A 463 -173.13 124.86 101.92
N ALA A 464 -171.75 124.60 102.37
CA ALA A 464 -170.27 124.50 101.64
C ALA A 464 -168.83 123.81 102.32
N LEU A 465 -167.38 123.63 102.08
CA LEU A 465 -165.94 123.92 101.31
C LEU A 465 -164.47 123.01 101.52
N ALA A 466 -163.14 123.18 100.91
CA ALA A 466 -161.72 122.35 101.03
C ALA A 466 -160.09 122.79 100.56
N LYS A 467 -158.83 122.06 100.67
CA LYS A 467 -157.26 122.31 100.16
C LYS A 467 -155.81 121.42 100.44
N THR A 468 -154.51 121.43 99.76
CA THR A 468 -153.06 120.63 99.93
C THR A 468 -151.52 120.93 99.23
N ALA A 469 -150.20 120.35 99.51
CA ALA A 469 -148.70 120.45 98.80
C ALA A 469 -147.21 119.66 99.18
N THR A 470 -145.95 119.54 98.44
CA THR A 470 -144.42 118.96 98.79
C THR A 470 -142.99 118.94 97.83
N THR A 471 -141.63 118.47 98.14
CA THR A 471 -140.16 118.53 97.37
C THR A 471 -138.69 117.70 97.68
N THR A 472 -137.50 117.48 96.86
CA THR A 472 -135.96 116.90 97.15
C THR A 472 -134.58 116.80 96.12
N THR A 473 -133.24 116.30 96.39
CA THR A 473 -131.79 116.19 95.57
C THR A 473 -130.55 115.08 95.91
N THR A 474 -129.16 114.77 95.57
CA THR A 474 -127.75 114.97 94.74
C THR A 474 -126.44 113.90 95.01
N ALA A 475 -125.06 113.62 94.62
CA ALA A 475 -123.72 113.72 93.68
C ALA A 475 -122.33 112.79 94.05
N SER A 476 -120.96 112.50 93.63
CA SER A 476 -119.69 112.47 92.59
C SER A 476 -118.21 111.74 93.04
N THR A 477 -116.85 111.50 92.57
CA THR A 477 -115.78 111.12 91.37
C THR A 477 -114.09 110.90 91.59
N SER A 478 -113.09 110.12 90.86
CA SER A 478 -111.43 110.07 90.88
C SER A 478 -110.31 109.06 90.06
N PRO A 479 -108.86 109.23 89.84
CA PRO A 479 -107.70 108.41 89.03
C PRO A 479 -105.99 108.33 89.25
N ARG A 480 -104.97 107.50 88.59
CA ARG A 480 -103.30 107.50 88.51
C ARG A 480 -102.23 106.33 87.85
N LEU A 481 -100.81 106.42 87.49
CA LEU A 481 -99.53 105.37 87.32
C LEU A 481 -98.09 105.49 86.38
N LEU A 482 -96.83 104.74 86.47
CA LEU A 482 -95.49 104.58 85.51
C LEU A 482 -93.99 103.80 85.84
N LYS A 483 -92.88 103.39 84.95
CA LYS A 483 -91.24 103.11 85.08
C LYS A 483 -90.17 102.11 84.15
N ARG A 484 -88.71 102.20 84.02
CA ARG A 484 -87.45 101.41 83.32
C ARG A 484 -87.47 100.96 81.78
N THR A 485 -86.33 100.61 81.09
CA THR A 485 -86.07 99.82 79.80
C THR A 485 -87.16 99.33 78.79
N ASN A 486 -86.80 99.29 77.50
CA ASN A 486 -87.05 98.25 76.44
C ASN A 486 -88.17 98.37 75.34
N SER A 487 -87.85 97.79 74.16
CA SER A 487 -88.69 97.43 72.99
C SER A 487 -89.28 98.54 72.07
N ARG A 488 -89.83 98.12 70.91
CA ARG A 488 -89.69 98.83 69.61
C ARG A 488 -90.95 99.48 69.03
N ARG A 489 -90.73 100.60 68.34
CA ARG A 489 -91.62 101.26 67.34
C ARG A 489 -91.63 100.48 66.00
N SER A 490 -92.46 100.77 64.99
CA SER A 490 -93.22 102.01 64.67
C SER A 490 -94.57 101.79 63.98
N SER A 491 -95.29 102.90 63.76
CA SER A 491 -96.49 103.05 62.93
C SER A 491 -96.16 103.42 61.48
N GLY A 492 -97.20 103.72 60.68
CA GLY A 492 -97.10 104.63 59.51
C GLY A 492 -96.85 106.09 59.92
N ALA A 493 -97.13 107.11 59.09
CA ALA A 493 -97.88 107.13 57.83
C ALA A 493 -97.46 108.35 56.98
N GLN A 494 -98.18 108.66 55.90
CA GLN A 494 -98.06 109.93 55.17
C GLN A 494 -99.43 110.50 54.78
N LEU A 495 -99.47 111.78 54.40
CA LEU A 495 -100.66 112.55 54.03
C LEU A 495 -100.34 113.35 52.74
N LEU A 496 -101.31 113.44 51.82
CA LEU A 496 -101.42 114.40 50.69
C LEU A 496 -100.31 114.48 49.60
N ALA A 497 -100.78 114.57 48.34
CA ALA A 497 -100.29 115.49 47.29
C ALA A 497 -98.91 115.16 46.61
N LEU A 498 -98.53 115.66 45.41
CA LEU A 498 -99.22 116.43 44.36
C LEU A 498 -98.44 116.38 43.00
N THR A 499 -99.15 116.52 41.87
CA THR A 499 -98.69 117.05 40.55
C THR A 499 -97.64 116.34 39.66
N SER A 500 -97.68 116.74 38.38
CA SER A 500 -96.65 116.73 37.31
C SER A 500 -96.07 115.37 36.87
N GLN A 501 -96.33 114.88 35.64
CA GLN A 501 -96.05 115.41 34.28
C GLN A 501 -94.62 115.14 33.77
N VAL A 502 -94.55 114.48 32.59
CA VAL A 502 -93.71 114.84 31.40
C VAL A 502 -92.16 114.73 31.61
N SER A 503 -91.30 114.33 30.67
CA SER A 503 -91.28 114.20 29.19
C SER A 503 -90.47 112.93 28.80
N SER A 504 -90.78 112.18 27.74
CA SER A 504 -90.42 112.36 26.31
C SER A 504 -88.95 112.09 25.92
N THR A 505 -88.77 111.67 24.65
CA THR A 505 -87.56 111.80 23.80
C THR A 505 -86.28 111.03 24.20
N SER A 506 -85.56 110.38 23.28
CA SER A 506 -85.70 110.23 21.82
C SER A 506 -85.41 108.81 21.36
#